data_AF-A0A8H6C6A4-F1
#
_entry.id   AF-A0A8H6C6A4-F1
#
_cell.length_a   1.000
_cell.length_b   1.000
_cell.length_c   1.000
_cell.angle_alpha   90.00
_cell.angle_beta   90.00
_cell.angle_gamma   90.00
#
_symmetry.space_group_name_H-M   'P 1'
#
loop_
_entity.id
_entity.type
_entity.pdbx_description
1 polymer ?
#
loop_
_entity_poly.entity_id
_entity_poly.type
_entity_poly.pdbx_seq_one_letter_code
_entity_poly.pdbx_strand_id
1 'polypeptide(L)'
;MLSASRTALRAPRSVRGLATASLTKDSQVNQNLLESHSFINYKKHLENVEIVKSRLNRPLTYAENFYRVACQDATAQMAILQFMSAGIPQVATPSTVHCDHLIQAQVGGPKDLARAIDLNKEVYDFLSTACAKYNLGFWKPGSGIIHQIVLENYAFPGALLIGTDSHTPNAGGLGQLAIGVGGADAVDVMSGLPWELKAPKIIGVKLTGKMSGWTSPKDIILKLAGITTVKGGTGSIVEYFGLVSTPSPVPKDFLSADEGAEYDQVIEIDLNTLEPHINGPFTPDLATPVSKMKETAIATDGQLKTFEDFGGVVMANACGPCIGQWDRQDIKKGDKNTMSLHSTETSSQK
;
A
#
# COMPACT_ATOMS: atom_id res chain seq x y z
N MET A 1 -2.06 -56.80 35.74
CA MET A 1 -2.69 -56.27 34.52
C MET A 1 -2.19 -54.84 34.32
N LEU A 2 -1.22 -54.67 33.41
CA LEU A 2 -0.55 -53.40 33.15
C LEU A 2 -1.39 -52.55 32.19
N SER A 3 -1.76 -51.35 32.63
CA SER A 3 -2.45 -50.34 31.82
C SER A 3 -1.43 -49.62 30.92
N ALA A 4 -1.48 -49.87 29.61
CA ALA A 4 -0.65 -49.20 28.63
C ALA A 4 -1.21 -47.80 28.33
N SER A 5 -0.50 -46.76 28.77
CA SER A 5 -0.75 -45.37 28.38
C SER A 5 -0.23 -45.15 26.96
N ARG A 6 -1.11 -44.85 26.00
CA ARG A 6 -0.71 -44.45 24.64
C ARG A 6 -0.45 -42.94 24.61
N THR A 7 0.81 -42.56 24.68
CA THR A 7 1.26 -41.20 24.40
C THR A 7 1.20 -40.97 22.89
N ALA A 8 0.26 -40.14 22.42
CA ALA A 8 0.21 -39.74 21.02
C ALA A 8 1.34 -38.75 20.74
N LEU A 9 2.41 -39.22 20.08
CA LEU A 9 3.46 -38.36 19.54
C LEU A 9 2.85 -37.50 18.42
N ARG A 10 2.74 -36.20 18.68
CA ARG A 10 2.32 -35.20 17.69
C ARG A 10 3.46 -35.06 16.67
N ALA A 11 3.22 -35.43 15.42
CA ALA A 11 4.19 -35.23 14.35
C ALA A 11 4.54 -33.74 14.22
N PRO A 12 5.82 -33.37 13.98
CA PRO A 12 6.20 -31.99 13.78
C PRO A 12 5.46 -31.43 12.55
N ARG A 13 4.84 -30.25 12.70
CA ARG A 13 4.27 -29.51 11.58
C ARG A 13 5.41 -29.24 10.59
N SER A 14 5.31 -29.79 9.39
CA SER A 14 6.13 -29.38 8.25
C SER A 14 6.04 -27.86 8.13
N VAL A 15 7.17 -27.18 8.29
CA VAL A 15 7.32 -25.78 7.88
C VAL A 15 7.20 -25.80 6.36
N ARG A 16 6.14 -25.17 5.82
CA ARG A 16 6.05 -24.95 4.38
C ARG A 16 7.23 -24.05 3.98
N GLY A 17 8.26 -24.64 3.38
CA GLY A 17 9.35 -23.90 2.75
C GLY A 17 8.90 -23.39 1.38
N LEU A 18 9.41 -22.23 0.97
CA LEU A 18 9.31 -21.76 -0.41
C LEU A 18 9.97 -22.81 -1.33
N ALA A 19 9.31 -23.18 -2.42
CA ALA A 19 9.91 -24.06 -3.42
C ALA A 19 11.08 -23.31 -4.06
N THR A 20 12.30 -23.81 -3.88
CA THR A 20 13.48 -23.32 -4.59
C THR A 20 13.42 -23.81 -6.03
N ALA A 21 12.88 -22.97 -6.92
CA ALA A 21 13.04 -23.16 -8.35
C ALA A 21 14.46 -22.73 -8.76
N SER A 22 15.07 -23.40 -9.74
CA SER A 22 16.38 -23.04 -10.33
C SER A 22 16.27 -21.78 -11.21
N LEU A 23 15.84 -20.67 -10.62
CA LEU A 23 15.66 -19.39 -11.30
C LEU A 23 16.97 -18.62 -11.36
N THR A 24 17.19 -17.95 -12.48
CA THR A 24 18.29 -17.00 -12.72
C THR A 24 17.72 -15.60 -12.95
N LYS A 25 18.58 -14.58 -12.95
CA LYS A 25 18.22 -13.18 -13.26
C LYS A 25 17.63 -12.98 -14.66
N ASP A 26 17.85 -13.95 -15.57
CA ASP A 26 17.40 -13.96 -16.97
C ASP A 26 16.18 -14.88 -17.18
N SER A 27 15.63 -15.44 -16.11
CA SER A 27 14.47 -16.32 -16.21
C SER A 27 13.21 -15.55 -16.58
N GLN A 28 12.43 -16.10 -17.52
CA GLN A 28 11.12 -15.55 -17.91
C GLN A 28 10.06 -15.87 -16.87
N VAL A 29 10.07 -15.12 -15.78
CA VAL A 29 9.04 -15.18 -14.74
C VAL A 29 8.01 -14.10 -15.02
N ASN A 30 6.73 -14.47 -15.10
CA ASN A 30 5.66 -13.49 -15.32
C ASN A 30 5.61 -12.47 -14.17
N GLN A 31 5.26 -11.23 -14.46
CA GLN A 31 5.09 -10.19 -13.44
C GLN A 31 3.92 -10.49 -12.49
N ASN A 32 2.89 -11.18 -13.00
CA ASN A 32 1.73 -11.61 -12.25
C ASN A 32 1.00 -12.74 -13.00
N LEU A 33 -0.09 -13.24 -12.42
CA LEU A 33 -0.88 -14.33 -12.98
C LEU A 33 -1.83 -13.91 -14.11
N LEU A 34 -2.02 -12.59 -14.32
CA LEU A 34 -3.01 -12.03 -15.24
C LEU A 34 -2.40 -11.63 -16.59
N GLU A 35 -1.09 -11.41 -16.64
CA GLU A 35 -0.37 -10.92 -17.81
C GLU A 35 0.67 -11.95 -18.30
N SER A 36 0.24 -12.94 -19.09
CA SER A 36 1.07 -14.06 -19.55
C SER A 36 2.22 -13.71 -20.50
N HIS A 37 2.28 -12.46 -20.96
CA HIS A 37 3.28 -11.96 -21.91
C HIS A 37 4.14 -10.83 -21.29
N SER A 38 4.03 -10.62 -19.99
CA SER A 38 4.75 -9.60 -19.24
C SER A 38 5.69 -10.28 -18.25
N PHE A 39 7.00 -10.10 -18.43
CA PHE A 39 8.03 -10.77 -17.63
C PHE A 39 8.79 -9.79 -16.73
N ILE A 40 9.24 -10.29 -15.58
CA ILE A 40 10.20 -9.61 -14.73
C ILE A 40 11.57 -9.69 -15.42
N ASN A 41 12.29 -8.58 -15.51
CA ASN A 41 13.58 -8.47 -16.22
C ASN A 41 14.70 -7.96 -15.27
N TYR A 42 14.93 -8.70 -14.18
CA TYR A 42 15.95 -8.34 -13.20
C TYR A 42 17.36 -8.20 -13.79
N LYS A 43 17.65 -8.90 -14.89
CA LYS A 43 18.89 -8.73 -15.65
C LYS A 43 19.12 -7.28 -16.09
N LYS A 44 18.17 -6.68 -16.80
CA LYS A 44 18.26 -5.28 -17.25
C LYS A 44 18.34 -4.30 -16.08
N HIS A 45 17.64 -4.59 -14.98
CA HIS A 45 17.72 -3.76 -13.77
C HIS A 45 19.13 -3.73 -13.21
N LEU A 46 19.73 -4.90 -13.05
CA LEU A 46 21.06 -5.00 -12.50
C LEU A 46 22.09 -4.39 -13.45
N GLU A 47 21.94 -4.55 -14.76
CA GLU A 47 22.78 -3.85 -15.75
C GLU A 47 22.72 -2.33 -15.58
N ASN A 48 21.52 -1.75 -15.40
CA ASN A 48 21.36 -0.32 -15.13
C ASN A 48 22.01 0.10 -13.80
N VAL A 49 21.78 -0.67 -12.74
CA VAL A 49 22.36 -0.42 -11.41
C VAL A 49 23.89 -0.43 -11.49
N GLU A 50 24.50 -1.38 -12.19
CA GLU A 50 25.97 -1.41 -12.38
C GLU A 50 26.49 -0.21 -13.16
N ILE A 51 25.77 0.23 -14.21
CA ILE A 51 26.09 1.47 -14.94
C ILE A 51 26.05 2.67 -13.99
N VAL A 52 25.02 2.79 -13.16
CA VAL A 52 24.88 3.91 -12.21
C VAL A 52 25.97 3.83 -11.13
N LYS A 53 26.22 2.65 -10.54
CA LYS A 53 27.27 2.41 -9.55
C LYS A 53 28.65 2.81 -10.08
N SER A 54 28.99 2.38 -11.30
CA SER A 54 30.28 2.72 -11.91
C SER A 54 30.48 4.23 -12.13
N ARG A 55 29.40 4.99 -12.29
CA ARG A 55 29.44 6.46 -12.48
C ARG A 55 29.47 7.22 -11.16
N LEU A 56 28.74 6.76 -10.14
CA LEU A 56 28.61 7.44 -8.86
C LEU A 56 29.68 7.04 -7.84
N ASN A 57 30.28 5.86 -8.01
CA ASN A 57 31.37 5.32 -7.18
C ASN A 57 31.11 5.37 -5.66
N ARG A 58 29.85 5.12 -5.27
CA ARG A 58 29.37 5.08 -3.87
C ARG A 58 28.30 4.00 -3.69
N PRO A 59 28.04 3.52 -2.46
CA PRO A 59 26.90 2.65 -2.16
C PRO A 59 25.57 3.31 -2.57
N LEU A 60 24.64 2.51 -3.10
CA LEU A 60 23.31 2.96 -3.53
C LEU A 60 22.21 2.51 -2.56
N THR A 61 21.17 3.34 -2.46
CA THR A 61 19.91 3.03 -1.77
C THR A 61 18.95 2.30 -2.70
N TYR A 62 17.85 1.78 -2.17
CA TYR A 62 17.00 0.81 -2.87
C TYR A 62 15.97 1.47 -3.82
N ALA A 63 16.34 1.74 -5.08
CA ALA A 63 15.41 2.22 -6.11
C ALA A 63 15.93 2.07 -7.56
N GLU A 64 15.15 1.39 -8.45
CA GLU A 64 15.14 1.35 -9.95
C GLU A 64 14.83 -0.11 -10.48
N ASN A 65 14.05 -0.47 -11.52
CA ASN A 65 13.16 0.24 -12.47
C ASN A 65 12.23 -0.69 -13.36
N PHE A 66 11.04 -1.17 -12.92
CA PHE A 66 9.99 -1.79 -13.80
C PHE A 66 8.69 -1.00 -13.76
N TYR A 67 8.25 -0.37 -14.85
CA TYR A 67 7.02 0.44 -14.84
C TYR A 67 5.72 -0.38 -14.92
N ARG A 68 4.78 -0.06 -14.04
CA ARG A 68 3.35 -0.34 -14.20
C ARG A 68 2.52 0.83 -13.71
N VAL A 69 1.30 0.97 -14.23
CA VAL A 69 0.36 2.03 -13.85
C VAL A 69 -0.85 1.41 -13.16
N ALA A 70 -1.28 1.97 -12.03
CA ALA A 70 -2.53 1.59 -11.36
C ALA A 70 -3.41 2.82 -11.10
N CYS A 71 -4.60 2.85 -11.69
CA CYS A 71 -5.55 3.93 -11.53
C CYS A 71 -6.77 3.48 -10.73
N GLN A 72 -7.35 4.38 -9.94
CA GLN A 72 -8.63 4.15 -9.26
C GLN A 72 -9.76 4.94 -9.93
N ASP A 73 -11.01 4.49 -9.84
CA ASP A 73 -12.15 4.97 -10.63
C ASP A 73 -12.46 6.48 -10.53
N ALA A 74 -12.15 7.14 -9.41
CA ALA A 74 -12.32 8.60 -9.28
C ALA A 74 -11.29 9.40 -10.09
N THR A 75 -10.05 8.91 -10.24
CA THR A 75 -9.00 9.60 -11.02
C THR A 75 -8.81 9.01 -12.42
N ALA A 76 -9.16 7.74 -12.62
CA ALA A 76 -9.03 7.01 -13.89
C ALA A 76 -9.89 7.64 -14.99
N GLN A 77 -11.04 8.20 -14.65
CA GLN A 77 -11.91 8.86 -15.63
C GLN A 77 -11.16 9.94 -16.42
N MET A 78 -10.53 10.87 -15.70
CA MET A 78 -9.82 11.98 -16.34
C MET A 78 -8.52 11.52 -17.00
N ALA A 79 -7.78 10.58 -16.38
CA ALA A 79 -6.57 10.01 -16.98
C ALA A 79 -6.89 9.32 -18.33
N ILE A 80 -7.98 8.55 -18.39
CA ILE A 80 -8.39 7.88 -19.63
C ILE A 80 -8.88 8.88 -20.66
N LEU A 81 -9.65 9.91 -20.29
CA LEU A 81 -10.05 10.95 -21.24
C LEU A 81 -8.85 11.69 -21.83
N GLN A 82 -7.83 11.98 -21.03
CA GLN A 82 -6.58 12.56 -21.51
C GLN A 82 -5.82 11.59 -22.43
N PHE A 83 -5.72 10.30 -22.06
CA PHE A 83 -5.11 9.28 -22.92
C PHE A 83 -5.85 9.12 -24.26
N MET A 84 -7.19 9.14 -24.24
CA MET A 84 -8.02 9.11 -25.45
C MET A 84 -7.70 10.28 -26.38
N SER A 85 -7.48 11.47 -25.81
CA SER A 85 -7.13 12.67 -26.58
C SER A 85 -5.76 12.59 -27.25
N ALA A 86 -4.84 11.77 -26.74
CA ALA A 86 -3.54 11.52 -27.34
C ALA A 86 -3.62 10.70 -28.64
N GLY A 87 -4.76 10.06 -28.93
CA GLY A 87 -4.97 9.28 -30.15
C GLY A 87 -4.14 7.98 -30.22
N ILE A 88 -3.61 7.52 -29.08
CA ILE A 88 -2.81 6.30 -28.99
C ILE A 88 -3.74 5.07 -28.94
N PRO A 89 -3.45 4.00 -29.71
CA PRO A 89 -4.38 2.87 -29.85
C PRO A 89 -4.49 1.98 -28.61
N GLN A 90 -3.42 1.85 -27.82
CA GLN A 90 -3.37 1.06 -26.59
C GLN A 90 -2.25 1.55 -25.68
N VAL A 91 -2.33 1.25 -24.38
CA VAL A 91 -1.28 1.60 -23.43
C VAL A 91 0.05 0.89 -23.73
N ALA A 92 1.16 1.59 -23.53
CA ALA A 92 2.52 1.07 -23.73
C ALA A 92 3.00 0.19 -22.56
N THR A 93 2.36 0.34 -21.40
CA THR A 93 2.80 -0.25 -20.12
C THR A 93 1.62 -0.96 -19.46
N PRO A 94 1.80 -2.13 -18.82
CA PRO A 94 0.74 -2.79 -18.07
C PRO A 94 0.03 -1.82 -17.11
N SER A 95 -1.28 -1.68 -17.30
CA SER A 95 -2.09 -0.67 -16.64
C SER A 95 -3.41 -1.26 -16.15
N THR A 96 -3.84 -0.89 -14.94
CA THR A 96 -5.09 -1.40 -14.34
C THR A 96 -5.96 -0.26 -13.82
N VAL A 97 -7.29 -0.42 -13.94
CA VAL A 97 -8.28 0.45 -13.30
C VAL A 97 -9.01 -0.34 -12.20
N HIS A 98 -9.20 0.29 -11.04
CA HIS A 98 -9.83 -0.30 -9.86
C HIS A 98 -11.07 0.50 -9.45
N CYS A 99 -12.21 -0.17 -9.28
CA CYS A 99 -13.48 0.49 -8.93
C CYS A 99 -13.80 0.41 -7.43
N ASP A 100 -13.27 1.37 -6.66
CA ASP A 100 -13.33 1.37 -5.19
C ASP A 100 -13.71 2.72 -4.57
N HIS A 101 -13.69 3.85 -5.29
CA HIS A 101 -14.00 5.17 -4.74
C HIS A 101 -15.47 5.58 -4.91
N LEU A 102 -16.22 4.93 -5.80
CA LEU A 102 -17.61 5.32 -6.09
C LEU A 102 -18.67 4.50 -5.32
N ILE A 103 -18.25 3.66 -4.38
CA ILE A 103 -19.15 2.86 -3.54
C ILE A 103 -19.34 3.54 -2.19
N GLN A 104 -20.49 4.19 -2.01
CA GLN A 104 -20.85 4.87 -0.77
C GLN A 104 -21.38 3.87 0.27
N ALA A 105 -20.82 3.90 1.48
CA ALA A 105 -21.33 3.14 2.62
C ALA A 105 -22.63 3.77 3.15
N GLN A 106 -23.65 2.95 3.39
CA GLN A 106 -24.94 3.41 3.93
C GLN A 106 -25.63 2.34 4.79
N VAL A 107 -25.92 1.17 4.23
CA VAL A 107 -26.74 0.14 4.89
C VAL A 107 -26.02 -1.22 5.05
N GLY A 108 -24.87 -1.40 4.39
CA GLY A 108 -24.08 -2.63 4.46
C GLY A 108 -23.67 -3.17 3.10
N GLY A 109 -22.57 -3.94 3.09
CA GLY A 109 -21.79 -4.25 1.88
C GLY A 109 -22.58 -4.63 0.62
N PRO A 110 -23.40 -5.70 0.63
CA PRO A 110 -24.10 -6.15 -0.59
C PRO A 110 -25.09 -5.13 -1.16
N LYS A 111 -25.83 -4.44 -0.28
CA LYS A 111 -26.83 -3.44 -0.68
C LYS A 111 -26.16 -2.16 -1.19
N ASP A 112 -25.10 -1.74 -0.51
CA ASP A 112 -24.32 -0.56 -0.90
C ASP A 112 -23.65 -0.78 -2.27
N LEU A 113 -23.12 -1.97 -2.52
CA LEU A 113 -22.55 -2.34 -3.81
C LEU A 113 -23.58 -2.35 -4.94
N ALA A 114 -24.74 -2.99 -4.72
CA ALA A 114 -25.81 -3.01 -5.73
C ALA A 114 -26.26 -1.59 -6.10
N ARG A 115 -26.48 -0.74 -5.09
CA ARG A 115 -26.81 0.67 -5.28
C ARG A 115 -25.73 1.43 -6.04
N ALA A 116 -24.45 1.20 -5.71
CA ALA A 116 -23.35 1.88 -6.38
C ALA A 116 -23.24 1.48 -7.87
N ILE A 117 -23.48 0.20 -8.20
CA ILE A 117 -23.50 -0.29 -9.59
C ILE A 117 -24.60 0.41 -10.39
N ASP A 118 -25.80 0.54 -9.82
CA ASP A 118 -26.92 1.21 -10.50
C ASP A 118 -26.68 2.71 -10.66
N LEU A 119 -26.26 3.40 -9.58
CA LEU A 119 -26.05 4.85 -9.58
C LEU A 119 -24.89 5.30 -10.48
N ASN A 120 -23.79 4.54 -10.50
CA ASN A 120 -22.58 4.91 -11.23
C ASN A 120 -22.42 4.09 -12.53
N LYS A 121 -23.51 3.50 -13.04
CA LYS A 121 -23.49 2.62 -14.22
C LYS A 121 -22.79 3.27 -15.41
N GLU A 122 -23.06 4.54 -15.68
CA GLU A 122 -22.44 5.30 -16.76
C GLU A 122 -20.91 5.31 -16.65
N VAL A 123 -20.38 5.62 -15.46
CA VAL A 123 -18.95 5.68 -15.20
C VAL A 123 -18.32 4.29 -15.31
N TYR A 124 -18.95 3.27 -14.74
CA TYR A 124 -18.44 1.90 -14.81
C TYR A 124 -18.45 1.33 -16.22
N ASP A 125 -19.48 1.62 -17.01
CA ASP A 125 -19.55 1.23 -18.42
C ASP A 125 -18.46 1.95 -19.24
N PHE A 126 -18.27 3.26 -19.00
CA PHE A 126 -17.18 4.02 -19.63
C PHE A 126 -15.82 3.40 -19.32
N LEU A 127 -15.50 3.21 -18.03
CA LEU A 127 -14.21 2.65 -17.61
C LEU A 127 -14.01 1.23 -18.16
N SER A 128 -15.02 0.36 -18.05
CA SER A 128 -14.92 -1.02 -18.54
C SER A 128 -14.69 -1.08 -20.06
N THR A 129 -15.40 -0.26 -20.84
CA THR A 129 -15.28 -0.26 -22.30
C THR A 129 -13.99 0.43 -22.77
N ALA A 130 -13.56 1.49 -22.09
CA ALA A 130 -12.28 2.13 -22.36
C ALA A 130 -11.10 1.21 -22.03
N CYS A 131 -11.13 0.52 -20.88
CA CYS A 131 -10.13 -0.48 -20.51
C CYS A 131 -10.03 -1.57 -21.58
N ALA A 132 -11.16 -2.12 -22.03
CA ALA A 132 -11.17 -3.12 -23.10
C ALA A 132 -10.60 -2.58 -24.42
N LYS A 133 -10.93 -1.34 -24.79
CA LYS A 133 -10.46 -0.70 -26.03
C LYS A 133 -8.95 -0.45 -26.03
N TYR A 134 -8.41 0.04 -24.91
CA TYR A 134 -7.03 0.51 -24.82
C TYR A 134 -6.08 -0.48 -24.13
N ASN A 135 -6.53 -1.72 -23.91
CA ASN A 135 -5.77 -2.81 -23.31
C ASN A 135 -5.33 -2.53 -21.86
N LEU A 136 -6.25 -2.05 -21.02
CA LEU A 136 -6.07 -1.95 -19.58
C LEU A 136 -6.81 -3.08 -18.87
N GLY A 137 -6.25 -3.58 -17.76
CA GLY A 137 -6.98 -4.44 -16.84
C GLY A 137 -8.08 -3.67 -16.12
N PHE A 138 -9.23 -4.30 -15.88
CA PHE A 138 -10.38 -3.68 -15.23
C PHE A 138 -10.87 -4.51 -14.04
N TRP A 139 -10.67 -3.98 -12.84
CA TRP A 139 -11.21 -4.54 -11.60
C TRP A 139 -12.58 -3.93 -11.32
N LYS A 140 -13.60 -4.79 -11.37
CA LYS A 140 -15.01 -4.42 -11.26
C LYS A 140 -15.36 -3.87 -9.87
N PRO A 141 -16.45 -3.08 -9.75
CA PRO A 141 -16.95 -2.61 -8.47
C PRO A 141 -17.09 -3.75 -7.46
N GLY A 142 -16.55 -3.56 -6.25
CA GLY A 142 -16.58 -4.55 -5.18
C GLY A 142 -15.44 -5.57 -5.20
N SER A 143 -14.47 -5.46 -6.13
CA SER A 143 -13.26 -6.30 -6.15
C SER A 143 -12.36 -6.10 -4.94
N GLY A 144 -12.35 -4.90 -4.36
CA GLY A 144 -11.44 -4.50 -3.30
C GLY A 144 -10.77 -3.15 -3.57
N ILE A 145 -10.14 -2.62 -2.52
CA ILE A 145 -9.38 -1.36 -2.56
C ILE A 145 -8.14 -1.55 -3.44
N ILE A 146 -7.83 -0.55 -4.29
CA ILE A 146 -6.71 -0.57 -5.25
C ILE A 146 -5.41 -1.09 -4.65
N HIS A 147 -4.99 -0.58 -3.49
CA HIS A 147 -3.71 -0.91 -2.87
C HIS A 147 -3.65 -2.33 -2.34
N GLN A 148 -4.78 -2.88 -1.90
CA GLN A 148 -4.88 -4.28 -1.47
C GLN A 148 -4.74 -5.21 -2.67
N ILE A 149 -5.48 -4.92 -3.74
CA ILE A 149 -5.39 -5.70 -4.99
C ILE A 149 -3.97 -5.61 -5.57
N VAL A 150 -3.36 -4.43 -5.50
CA VAL A 150 -1.97 -4.22 -5.92
C VAL A 150 -1.01 -5.07 -5.12
N LEU A 151 -1.10 -5.04 -3.79
CA LEU A 151 -0.23 -5.85 -2.93
C LEU A 151 -0.39 -7.34 -3.20
N GLU A 152 -1.63 -7.81 -3.41
CA GLU A 152 -1.94 -9.24 -3.59
C GLU A 152 -1.58 -9.80 -4.96
N ASN A 153 -1.65 -8.98 -6.02
CA ASN A 153 -1.59 -9.48 -7.40
C ASN A 153 -0.42 -8.92 -8.22
N TYR A 154 0.17 -7.81 -7.80
CA TYR A 154 0.85 -6.91 -8.72
C TYR A 154 2.17 -6.36 -8.21
N ALA A 155 2.33 -6.31 -6.89
CA ALA A 155 3.54 -5.84 -6.25
C ALA A 155 4.57 -6.95 -6.12
N PHE A 156 5.82 -6.62 -6.46
CA PHE A 156 6.95 -7.52 -6.30
C PHE A 156 8.24 -6.72 -6.08
N PRO A 157 9.25 -7.32 -5.41
CA PRO A 157 10.50 -6.65 -5.11
C PRO A 157 11.21 -6.09 -6.36
N GLY A 158 11.68 -4.84 -6.29
CA GLY A 158 12.48 -4.20 -7.34
C GLY A 158 11.69 -3.62 -8.50
N ALA A 159 10.35 -3.67 -8.45
CA ALA A 159 9.51 -2.99 -9.41
C ALA A 159 9.33 -1.49 -9.11
N LEU A 160 8.84 -0.74 -10.11
CA LEU A 160 8.43 0.65 -10.02
C LEU A 160 6.96 0.83 -10.42
N LEU A 161 6.08 1.02 -9.45
CA LEU A 161 4.67 1.32 -9.74
C LEU A 161 4.40 2.81 -9.58
N ILE A 162 3.71 3.41 -10.55
CA ILE A 162 3.04 4.69 -10.34
C ILE A 162 1.54 4.47 -10.25
N GLY A 163 0.89 5.20 -9.36
CA GLY A 163 -0.56 5.07 -9.17
C GLY A 163 -1.23 6.42 -8.99
N THR A 164 -2.43 6.58 -9.53
CA THR A 164 -3.19 7.84 -9.43
C THR A 164 -3.90 7.98 -8.07
N ASP A 165 -3.16 7.66 -7.00
CA ASP A 165 -3.60 7.73 -5.62
C ASP A 165 -2.41 7.98 -4.68
N SER A 166 -2.63 8.73 -3.60
CA SER A 166 -1.56 9.09 -2.65
C SER A 166 -1.03 7.93 -1.82
N HIS A 167 -1.83 6.88 -1.60
CA HIS A 167 -1.48 5.72 -0.77
C HIS A 167 -0.81 4.60 -1.57
N THR A 168 -0.51 4.85 -2.84
CA THR A 168 0.30 3.99 -3.71
C THR A 168 1.59 3.45 -3.06
N PRO A 169 2.31 4.21 -2.19
CA PRO A 169 3.45 3.67 -1.43
C PRO A 169 3.18 2.40 -0.61
N ASN A 170 1.92 1.98 -0.41
CA ASN A 170 1.57 0.70 0.21
C ASN A 170 2.32 -0.51 -0.39
N ALA A 171 2.55 -0.51 -1.70
CA ALA A 171 3.28 -1.58 -2.39
C ALA A 171 4.73 -1.74 -1.90
N GLY A 172 5.30 -0.71 -1.25
CA GLY A 172 6.61 -0.76 -0.60
C GLY A 172 6.73 -1.84 0.48
N GLY A 173 5.60 -2.29 1.05
CA GLY A 173 5.57 -3.44 1.97
C GLY A 173 6.09 -4.75 1.34
N LEU A 174 6.07 -4.87 0.01
CA LEU A 174 6.66 -5.99 -0.74
C LEU A 174 7.98 -5.62 -1.43
N GLY A 175 8.66 -4.57 -0.97
CA GLY A 175 9.95 -4.14 -1.53
C GLY A 175 9.83 -3.55 -2.94
N GLN A 176 8.66 -3.02 -3.30
CA GLN A 176 8.47 -2.29 -4.55
C GLN A 176 8.66 -0.79 -4.34
N LEU A 177 9.29 -0.07 -5.26
CA LEU A 177 9.20 1.40 -5.27
C LEU A 177 7.84 1.80 -5.85
N ALA A 178 6.98 2.42 -5.07
CA ALA A 178 5.63 2.76 -5.48
C ALA A 178 5.30 4.23 -5.16
N ILE A 179 4.89 5.01 -6.17
CA ILE A 179 4.77 6.47 -6.08
C ILE A 179 3.38 6.93 -6.54
N GLY A 180 2.73 7.73 -5.71
CA GLY A 180 1.47 8.39 -6.07
C GLY A 180 1.70 9.55 -7.03
N VAL A 181 0.90 9.65 -8.09
CA VAL A 181 1.02 10.65 -9.15
C VAL A 181 -0.33 11.22 -9.57
N GLY A 182 -0.31 12.29 -10.38
CA GLY A 182 -1.52 12.81 -11.02
C GLY A 182 -1.94 11.96 -12.23
N GLY A 183 -3.17 12.18 -12.73
CA GLY A 183 -3.65 11.50 -13.94
C GLY A 183 -2.81 11.78 -15.18
N ALA A 184 -2.25 12.99 -15.31
CA ALA A 184 -1.40 13.36 -16.44
C ALA A 184 -0.08 12.57 -16.47
N ASP A 185 0.60 12.44 -15.32
CA ASP A 185 1.83 11.64 -15.21
C ASP A 185 1.58 10.17 -15.56
N ALA A 186 0.42 9.63 -15.15
CA ALA A 186 0.00 8.29 -15.54
C ALA A 186 -0.19 8.19 -17.06
N VAL A 187 -0.74 9.22 -17.71
CA VAL A 187 -0.90 9.29 -19.18
C VAL A 187 0.45 9.28 -19.87
N ASP A 188 1.47 9.97 -19.37
CA ASP A 188 2.81 9.95 -19.95
C ASP A 188 3.36 8.52 -20.01
N VAL A 189 3.33 7.79 -18.89
CA VAL A 189 3.80 6.39 -18.84
C VAL A 189 2.92 5.46 -19.66
N MET A 190 1.60 5.64 -19.65
CA MET A 190 0.68 4.88 -20.51
C MET A 190 0.95 5.15 -22.00
N SER A 191 1.45 6.33 -22.35
CA SER A 191 1.78 6.74 -23.72
C SER A 191 3.19 6.30 -24.13
N GLY A 192 3.97 5.71 -23.23
CA GLY A 192 5.36 5.34 -23.47
C GLY A 192 6.35 6.51 -23.40
N LEU A 193 5.92 7.65 -22.85
CA LEU A 193 6.79 8.79 -22.58
C LEU A 193 7.58 8.56 -21.28
N PRO A 194 8.81 9.08 -21.19
CA PRO A 194 9.54 9.08 -19.93
C PRO A 194 8.78 9.88 -18.86
N TRP A 195 8.68 9.31 -17.66
CA TRP A 195 8.16 10.03 -16.50
C TRP A 195 9.31 10.65 -15.71
N GLU A 196 9.18 11.94 -15.42
CA GLU A 196 10.19 12.69 -14.66
C GLU A 196 9.86 12.69 -13.18
N LEU A 197 10.87 12.42 -12.36
CA LEU A 197 10.80 12.53 -10.92
C LEU A 197 12.04 13.29 -10.42
N LYS A 198 11.81 14.31 -9.59
CA LYS A 198 12.91 14.95 -8.88
C LYS A 198 13.60 13.91 -8.00
N ALA A 199 14.92 13.75 -8.17
CA ALA A 199 15.71 12.84 -7.36
C ALA A 199 15.41 13.04 -5.85
N PRO A 200 14.87 12.01 -5.18
CA PRO A 200 14.44 12.14 -3.79
C PRO A 200 15.64 12.09 -2.85
N LYS A 201 15.49 12.73 -1.70
CA LYS A 201 16.31 12.44 -0.51
C LYS A 201 15.87 11.12 0.11
N ILE A 202 16.69 10.52 0.96
CA ILE A 202 16.35 9.28 1.66
C ILE A 202 16.37 9.51 3.17
N ILE A 203 15.23 9.27 3.82
CA ILE A 203 15.09 9.23 5.27
C ILE A 203 15.17 7.75 5.69
N GLY A 204 16.25 7.38 6.34
CA GLY A 204 16.43 6.05 6.91
C GLY A 204 15.71 5.93 8.26
N VAL A 205 14.79 4.97 8.38
CA VAL A 205 14.12 4.64 9.65
C VAL A 205 14.67 3.33 10.18
N LYS A 206 15.53 3.42 11.18
CA LYS A 206 16.16 2.28 11.84
C LYS A 206 15.25 1.72 12.92
N LEU A 207 14.79 0.49 12.73
CA LEU A 207 13.99 -0.25 13.72
C LEU A 207 14.91 -1.14 14.57
N THR A 208 14.81 -0.98 15.89
CA THR A 208 15.57 -1.79 16.87
C THR A 208 14.62 -2.46 17.87
N GLY A 209 15.08 -3.51 18.56
CA GLY A 209 14.25 -4.21 19.55
C GLY A 209 13.14 -5.08 18.92
N LYS A 210 12.07 -5.33 19.70
CA LYS A 210 10.93 -6.16 19.27
C LYS A 210 9.61 -5.62 19.80
N MET A 211 8.60 -5.52 18.93
CA MET A 211 7.24 -5.17 19.33
C MET A 211 6.67 -6.21 20.31
N SER A 212 5.92 -5.77 21.31
CA SER A 212 5.30 -6.63 22.33
C SER A 212 3.92 -6.11 22.76
N GLY A 213 3.13 -6.97 23.39
CA GLY A 213 1.80 -6.61 23.90
C GLY A 213 0.82 -6.24 22.79
N TRP A 214 0.23 -5.04 22.90
CA TRP A 214 -0.76 -4.51 21.95
C TRP A 214 -0.14 -3.68 20.82
N THR A 215 1.17 -3.47 20.85
CA THR A 215 1.88 -2.70 19.83
C THR A 215 1.86 -3.45 18.49
N SER A 216 1.63 -2.71 17.41
CA SER A 216 1.41 -3.18 16.05
C SER A 216 2.25 -2.38 15.03
N PRO A 217 2.39 -2.86 13.77
CA PRO A 217 3.07 -2.09 12.72
C PRO A 217 2.48 -0.69 12.51
N LYS A 218 1.19 -0.49 12.78
CA LYS A 218 0.54 0.81 12.67
C LYS A 218 1.15 1.82 13.64
N ASP A 219 1.58 1.39 14.82
CA ASP A 219 2.16 2.28 15.82
C ASP A 219 3.52 2.83 15.39
N ILE A 220 4.26 2.11 14.55
CA ILE A 220 5.54 2.58 13.98
C ILE A 220 5.29 3.81 13.13
N ILE A 221 4.37 3.73 12.15
CA ILE A 221 4.09 4.86 11.25
C ILE A 221 3.37 6.01 11.97
N LEU A 222 2.52 5.72 12.96
CA LEU A 222 1.89 6.76 13.80
C LEU A 222 2.93 7.52 14.63
N LYS A 223 3.90 6.82 15.21
CA LYS A 223 5.02 7.42 15.93
C LYS A 223 5.91 8.24 14.99
N LEU A 224 6.24 7.69 13.82
CA LEU A 224 7.05 8.37 12.81
C LEU A 224 6.38 9.65 12.34
N ALA A 225 5.08 9.63 12.04
CA ALA A 225 4.31 10.81 11.65
C ALA A 225 4.39 11.91 12.73
N GLY A 226 4.34 11.55 14.01
CA GLY A 226 4.53 12.51 15.10
C GLY A 226 5.95 13.09 15.20
N ILE A 227 6.97 12.34 14.79
CA ILE A 227 8.37 12.82 14.74
C ILE A 227 8.59 13.75 13.53
N THR A 228 8.10 13.35 12.37
CA THR A 228 8.37 14.06 11.11
C THR A 228 7.40 15.19 10.84
N THR A 229 6.24 15.22 11.49
CA THR A 229 5.07 16.04 11.12
C THR A 229 4.56 15.73 9.71
N VAL A 230 3.46 16.38 9.30
CA VAL A 230 2.94 16.30 7.92
C VAL A 230 3.89 16.85 6.85
N LYS A 231 4.94 17.59 7.23
CA LYS A 231 5.87 18.23 6.28
C LYS A 231 7.22 17.52 6.14
N GLY A 232 7.67 16.78 7.16
CA GLY A 232 9.06 16.31 7.24
C GLY A 232 9.47 15.29 6.20
N GLY A 233 8.51 14.57 5.59
CA GLY A 233 8.78 13.63 4.49
C GLY A 233 8.83 14.25 3.09
N THR A 234 8.57 15.55 2.94
CA THR A 234 8.42 16.17 1.62
C THR A 234 9.70 16.05 0.78
N GLY A 235 9.59 15.44 -0.41
CA GLY A 235 10.72 15.26 -1.33
C GLY A 235 11.68 14.14 -0.93
N SER A 236 11.27 13.27 -0.02
CA SER A 236 12.07 12.15 0.46
C SER A 236 11.35 10.81 0.30
N ILE A 237 12.11 9.74 0.09
CA ILE A 237 11.66 8.36 0.30
C ILE A 237 12.01 7.96 1.74
N VAL A 238 11.08 7.33 2.43
CA VAL A 238 11.31 6.72 3.74
C VAL A 238 11.72 5.27 3.53
N GLU A 239 12.94 4.91 3.94
CA GLU A 239 13.48 3.56 3.82
C GLU A 239 13.64 2.94 5.21
N TYR A 240 12.94 1.83 5.48
CA TYR A 240 13.01 1.13 6.75
C TYR A 240 14.15 0.10 6.74
N PHE A 241 14.98 0.10 7.79
CA PHE A 241 16.06 -0.86 7.95
C PHE A 241 16.29 -1.25 9.42
N GLY A 242 17.13 -2.25 9.68
CA GLY A 242 17.40 -2.76 11.04
C GLY A 242 16.82 -4.15 11.31
N LEU A 243 17.06 -4.67 12.51
CA LEU A 243 16.68 -6.03 12.90
C LEU A 243 15.21 -6.07 13.34
N VAL A 244 14.30 -6.31 12.41
CA VAL A 244 12.97 -6.81 12.78
C VAL A 244 13.11 -8.32 12.97
N SER A 245 12.68 -8.85 14.12
CA SER A 245 12.74 -10.30 14.42
C SER A 245 11.90 -11.19 13.47
N THR A 246 11.24 -10.59 12.48
CA THR A 246 10.58 -11.29 11.39
C THR A 246 11.56 -11.46 10.23
N PRO A 247 11.84 -12.69 9.76
CA PRO A 247 12.65 -12.87 8.56
C PRO A 247 12.00 -12.11 7.40
N SER A 248 12.77 -11.24 6.75
CA SER A 248 12.39 -10.74 5.43
C SER A 248 12.20 -11.96 4.51
N PRO A 249 11.10 -12.06 3.76
CA PRO A 249 10.91 -13.12 2.79
C PRO A 249 11.92 -13.04 1.62
N VAL A 250 12.65 -11.92 1.51
CA VAL A 250 13.67 -11.69 0.49
C VAL A 250 15.06 -12.04 1.04
N PRO A 251 15.83 -12.94 0.40
CA PRO A 251 17.20 -13.24 0.78
C PRO A 251 18.06 -11.95 0.85
N LYS A 252 18.89 -11.83 1.89
CA LYS A 252 19.71 -10.65 2.21
C LYS A 252 20.60 -10.11 1.07
N ASP A 253 20.89 -10.93 0.07
CA ASP A 253 21.84 -10.61 -1.01
C ASP A 253 21.16 -10.18 -2.32
N PHE A 254 19.82 -10.13 -2.33
CA PHE A 254 19.05 -9.71 -3.50
C PHE A 254 18.10 -8.59 -3.10
N LEU A 255 18.20 -7.44 -3.79
CA LEU A 255 17.24 -6.35 -3.66
C LEU A 255 17.19 -5.74 -2.24
N SER A 256 18.35 -5.33 -1.74
CA SER A 256 18.52 -4.57 -0.50
C SER A 256 19.41 -3.35 -0.74
N ALA A 257 19.43 -2.41 0.21
CA ALA A 257 20.44 -1.36 0.22
C ALA A 257 21.86 -1.95 0.30
N ASP A 258 22.83 -1.26 -0.30
CA ASP A 258 24.24 -1.61 -0.19
C ASP A 258 24.75 -1.43 1.25
N GLU A 259 25.72 -2.24 1.66
CA GLU A 259 26.41 -2.03 2.93
C GLU A 259 27.07 -0.65 2.97
N GLY A 260 26.82 0.11 4.03
CA GLY A 260 27.33 1.48 4.17
C GLY A 260 26.57 2.54 3.37
N ALA A 261 25.37 2.24 2.86
CA ALA A 261 24.49 3.25 2.25
C ALA A 261 24.24 4.44 3.20
N GLU A 262 24.38 5.65 2.65
CA GLU A 262 24.20 6.90 3.36
C GLU A 262 22.74 7.38 3.23
N TYR A 263 22.20 7.91 4.33
CA TYR A 263 20.86 8.51 4.39
C TYR A 263 20.98 10.00 4.69
N ASP A 264 20.14 10.83 4.05
CA ASP A 264 20.08 12.27 4.32
C ASP A 264 19.65 12.58 5.76
N GLN A 265 18.85 11.69 6.34
CA GLN A 265 18.40 11.73 7.73
C GLN A 265 18.24 10.30 8.25
N VAL A 266 18.62 10.06 9.50
CA VAL A 266 18.35 8.79 10.19
C VAL A 266 17.46 9.04 11.41
N ILE A 267 16.38 8.27 11.50
CA ILE A 267 15.46 8.24 12.65
C ILE A 267 15.51 6.84 13.25
N GLU A 268 15.74 6.73 14.55
CA GLU A 268 15.73 5.45 15.25
C GLU A 268 14.45 5.27 16.07
N ILE A 269 13.81 4.11 15.95
CA ILE A 269 12.62 3.72 16.72
C ILE A 269 12.92 2.40 17.43
N ASP A 270 12.98 2.46 18.77
CA ASP A 270 13.11 1.27 19.63
C ASP A 270 11.73 0.63 19.88
N LEU A 271 11.50 -0.51 19.24
CA LEU A 271 10.26 -1.27 19.32
C LEU A 271 10.00 -1.86 20.71
N ASN A 272 11.00 -1.95 21.59
CA ASN A 272 10.81 -2.40 22.98
C ASN A 272 10.04 -1.35 23.81
N THR A 273 10.16 -0.07 23.44
CA THR A 273 9.54 1.05 24.15
C THR A 273 8.32 1.61 23.43
N LEU A 274 8.07 1.15 22.20
CA LEU A 274 6.90 1.55 21.44
C LEU A 274 5.63 0.94 22.06
N GLU A 275 4.71 1.82 22.44
CA GLU A 275 3.35 1.47 22.90
C GLU A 275 2.30 1.80 21.84
N PRO A 276 1.05 1.32 21.96
CA PRO A 276 -0.03 1.68 21.04
C PRO A 276 -0.25 3.19 20.94
N HIS A 277 -0.48 3.69 19.72
CA HIS A 277 -0.71 5.10 19.42
C HIS A 277 -2.06 5.33 18.73
N ILE A 278 -2.62 6.52 18.95
CA ILE A 278 -3.73 7.09 18.18
C ILE A 278 -3.33 8.51 17.76
N ASN A 279 -3.54 8.83 16.48
CA ASN A 279 -3.22 10.16 15.97
C ASN A 279 -4.51 10.91 15.59
N GLY A 280 -4.52 12.22 15.79
CA GLY A 280 -5.68 13.07 15.54
C GLY A 280 -5.95 14.04 16.69
N PRO A 281 -7.11 14.72 16.71
CA PRO A 281 -8.29 14.40 15.90
C PRO A 281 -8.32 15.03 14.50
N PHE A 282 -7.55 16.10 14.23
CA PHE A 282 -7.64 16.86 12.97
C PHE A 282 -6.38 16.83 12.12
N THR A 283 -5.31 16.20 12.60
CA THR A 283 -4.07 16.05 11.86
C THR A 283 -3.44 14.67 12.14
N PRO A 284 -2.91 13.97 11.12
CA PRO A 284 -2.37 12.64 11.29
C PRO A 284 -1.02 12.60 12.01
N ASP A 285 -0.39 13.75 12.29
CA ASP A 285 0.88 13.87 13.02
C ASP A 285 0.72 14.21 14.51
N LEU A 286 -0.51 14.44 15.00
CA LEU A 286 -0.74 14.63 16.43
C LEU A 286 -0.76 13.27 17.13
N ALA A 287 0.43 12.73 17.37
CA ALA A 287 0.61 11.38 17.91
C ALA A 287 0.40 11.33 19.42
N THR A 288 -0.60 10.57 19.86
CA THR A 288 -0.94 10.38 21.26
C THR A 288 -0.79 8.91 21.65
N PRO A 289 0.10 8.57 22.59
CA PRO A 289 0.13 7.22 23.12
C PRO A 289 -1.19 6.89 23.84
N VAL A 290 -1.70 5.68 23.66
CA VAL A 290 -3.01 5.26 24.21
C VAL A 290 -3.04 5.41 25.73
N SER A 291 -1.91 5.22 26.41
CA SER A 291 -1.77 5.44 27.87
C SER A 291 -2.10 6.86 28.32
N LYS A 292 -1.94 7.86 27.44
CA LYS A 292 -2.23 9.28 27.69
C LYS A 292 -3.55 9.76 27.08
N MET A 293 -4.23 8.90 26.32
CA MET A 293 -5.43 9.27 25.56
C MET A 293 -6.52 9.88 26.45
N LYS A 294 -6.75 9.34 27.65
CA LYS A 294 -7.77 9.84 28.58
C LYS A 294 -7.52 11.30 28.97
N GLU A 295 -6.28 11.62 29.30
CA GLU A 295 -5.87 12.98 29.69
C GLU A 295 -6.01 13.94 28.50
N THR A 296 -5.54 13.52 27.32
CA THR A 296 -5.63 14.30 26.08
C THR A 296 -7.08 14.53 25.65
N ALA A 297 -7.96 13.54 25.77
CA ALA A 297 -9.37 13.64 25.40
C ALA A 297 -10.17 14.57 26.34
N ILE A 298 -9.85 14.59 27.64
CA ILE A 298 -10.43 15.55 28.59
C ILE A 298 -10.00 16.98 28.25
N ALA A 299 -8.76 17.17 27.83
CA ALA A 299 -8.24 18.47 27.40
C ALA A 299 -8.79 18.94 26.03
N THR A 300 -9.40 18.04 25.25
CA THR A 300 -9.82 18.30 23.86
C THR A 300 -11.31 17.94 23.67
N ASP A 301 -12.21 18.83 24.10
CA ASP A 301 -13.66 18.85 23.82
C ASP A 301 -14.39 17.49 23.75
N GLY A 302 -14.19 16.61 24.74
CA GLY A 302 -15.21 15.63 25.14
C GLY A 302 -15.47 14.43 24.22
N GLN A 303 -14.46 13.96 23.48
CA GLN A 303 -14.59 12.83 22.53
C GLN A 303 -14.79 11.45 23.20
N LEU A 304 -14.77 11.35 24.54
CA LEU A 304 -14.78 10.09 25.29
C LEU A 304 -16.04 9.24 25.04
N LYS A 305 -17.20 9.89 24.93
CA LYS A 305 -18.51 9.22 24.82
C LYS A 305 -18.67 8.41 23.53
N THR A 306 -18.02 8.85 22.44
CA THR A 306 -18.03 8.16 21.14
C THR A 306 -17.28 6.82 21.17
N PHE A 307 -16.33 6.64 22.10
CA PHE A 307 -15.56 5.41 22.23
C PHE A 307 -16.23 4.37 23.14
N GLU A 308 -17.26 4.73 23.89
CA GLU A 308 -17.94 3.81 24.82
C GLU A 308 -19.05 2.99 24.13
N ASP A 309 -19.60 3.52 23.03
CA ASP A 309 -20.73 2.93 22.30
C ASP A 309 -20.24 2.11 21.08
N PHE A 310 -19.73 0.89 21.31
CA PHE A 310 -19.33 0.00 20.21
C PHE A 310 -20.48 -0.90 19.71
N GLY A 311 -20.87 -0.72 18.44
CA GLY A 311 -21.74 -1.62 17.66
C GLY A 311 -21.27 -1.65 16.20
N GLY A 312 -20.44 -2.63 15.83
CA GLY A 312 -19.79 -2.67 14.52
C GLY A 312 -20.70 -3.10 13.37
N VAL A 313 -20.52 -2.49 12.19
CA VAL A 313 -21.18 -2.86 10.92
C VAL A 313 -20.12 -3.12 9.86
N VAL A 314 -20.22 -4.24 9.13
CA VAL A 314 -19.31 -4.59 8.02
C VAL A 314 -19.75 -3.90 6.74
N MET A 315 -18.86 -3.13 6.12
CA MET A 315 -19.11 -2.35 4.90
C MET A 315 -18.61 -3.08 3.64
N ALA A 316 -18.88 -2.53 2.46
CA ALA A 316 -18.35 -3.05 1.20
C ALA A 316 -16.82 -2.93 1.15
N ASN A 317 -16.16 -3.80 0.37
CA ASN A 317 -14.71 -3.75 0.11
C ASN A 317 -14.37 -2.59 -0.85
N ALA A 318 -14.46 -1.36 -0.35
CA ALA A 318 -14.29 -0.11 -1.07
C ALA A 318 -13.73 0.96 -0.13
N CYS A 319 -13.27 2.10 -0.65
CA CYS A 319 -12.73 3.18 0.17
C CYS A 319 -13.78 3.71 1.16
N GLY A 320 -15.03 3.89 0.70
CA GLY A 320 -16.17 4.23 1.56
C GLY A 320 -15.90 5.41 2.49
N PRO A 321 -16.07 5.26 3.82
CA PRO A 321 -15.86 6.36 4.77
C PRO A 321 -14.47 7.00 4.74
N CYS A 322 -13.43 6.29 4.29
CA CYS A 322 -12.06 6.81 4.25
C CYS A 322 -11.94 8.10 3.43
N ILE A 323 -12.71 8.21 2.34
CA ILE A 323 -12.74 9.36 1.44
C ILE A 323 -14.03 10.19 1.60
N GLY A 324 -14.76 9.99 2.70
CA GLY A 324 -16.04 10.67 2.95
C GLY A 324 -17.23 10.10 2.17
N GLN A 325 -17.07 8.94 1.51
CA GLN A 325 -18.17 8.21 0.85
C GLN A 325 -18.99 7.41 1.88
N TRP A 326 -19.63 8.15 2.78
CA TRP A 326 -20.46 7.61 3.85
C TRP A 326 -21.69 8.48 4.06
N ASP A 327 -22.87 7.86 3.99
CA ASP A 327 -24.12 8.51 4.36
C ASP A 327 -24.44 8.23 5.83
N ARG A 328 -24.07 9.19 6.69
CA ARG A 328 -24.33 9.13 8.13
C ARG A 328 -25.73 9.60 8.46
N GLN A 329 -26.59 8.66 8.81
CA GLN A 329 -27.98 8.93 9.20
C GLN A 329 -28.14 9.42 10.65
N ASP A 330 -27.08 9.33 11.45
CA ASP A 330 -27.07 9.60 12.89
C ASP A 330 -26.53 10.98 13.29
N ILE A 331 -26.03 11.77 12.33
CA ILE A 331 -25.53 13.14 12.53
C ILE A 331 -26.13 14.08 11.49
N LYS A 332 -26.46 15.32 11.88
CA LYS A 332 -26.97 16.32 10.94
C LYS A 332 -25.86 16.81 10.02
N LYS A 333 -26.20 16.98 8.74
CA LYS A 333 -25.28 17.52 7.73
C LYS A 333 -24.75 18.89 8.15
N GLY A 334 -23.43 19.02 8.23
CA GLY A 334 -22.73 20.26 8.64
C GLY A 334 -22.17 20.24 10.06
N ASP A 335 -22.56 19.28 10.90
CA ASP A 335 -22.01 19.14 12.25
C ASP A 335 -20.57 18.60 12.20
N LYS A 336 -19.68 19.15 13.05
CA LYS A 336 -18.32 18.66 13.20
C LYS A 336 -18.33 17.27 13.85
N ASN A 337 -17.59 16.34 13.27
CA ASN A 337 -17.41 14.99 13.81
C ASN A 337 -16.00 14.48 13.55
N THR A 338 -15.64 13.38 14.23
CA THR A 338 -14.36 12.69 14.08
C THR A 338 -14.64 11.24 13.68
N MET A 339 -13.85 10.70 12.76
CA MET A 339 -13.86 9.29 12.39
C MET A 339 -12.55 8.66 12.86
N SER A 340 -12.64 7.56 13.61
CA SER A 340 -11.47 6.73 13.90
C SER A 340 -11.39 5.62 12.86
N LEU A 341 -10.31 5.60 12.09
CA LEU A 341 -10.04 4.58 11.08
C LEU A 341 -8.93 3.65 11.56
N HIS A 342 -9.25 2.36 11.63
CA HIS A 342 -8.27 1.31 11.87
C HIS A 342 -8.24 0.37 10.67
N SER A 343 -7.06 0.17 10.09
CA SER A 343 -6.84 -0.77 8.98
C SER A 343 -6.10 -1.98 9.52
N THR A 344 -6.70 -3.17 9.39
CA THR A 344 -6.03 -4.44 9.63
C THR A 344 -5.92 -5.20 8.32
N GLU A 345 -4.69 -5.48 7.90
CA GLU A 345 -4.46 -6.46 6.84
C GLU A 345 -4.71 -7.86 7.42
N THR A 346 -5.91 -8.39 7.20
CA THR A 346 -6.18 -9.79 7.51
C THR A 346 -5.75 -10.61 6.30
N SER A 347 -4.58 -11.26 6.39
CA SER A 347 -4.31 -12.39 5.51
C SER A 347 -5.35 -13.45 5.83
N SER A 348 -6.33 -13.61 4.95
CA SER A 348 -7.24 -14.76 5.03
C SER A 348 -6.38 -16.01 4.80
N GLN A 349 -6.03 -16.71 5.88
CA GLN A 349 -5.64 -18.11 5.78
C GLN A 349 -6.89 -18.85 5.31
N LYS A 350 -7.00 -19.08 4.01
CA LYS A 350 -7.82 -20.16 3.47
C LYS A 350 -7.17 -21.51 3.77
#